data_AF-A0A2A3MM51-F1
#
_entry.id   AF-A0A2A3MM51-F1
#
_cell.length_a   1.000
_cell.length_b   1.000
_cell.length_c   1.000
_cell.angle_alpha   90.00
_cell.angle_beta   90.00
_cell.angle_gamma   90.00
#
_symmetry.space_group_name_H-M   'P 1'
#
loop_
_entity.id
_entity.type
_entity.pdbx_description
1 polymer ?
#
loop_
_entity_poly.entity_id
_entity_poly.type
_entity_poly.pdbx_seq_one_letter_code
_entity_poly.pdbx_strand_id
1 'polypeptide(L)'
;MVHAAPRRARPFGCLFNPPLCLRCATHNAKMSPFVSIPDSALLGDRPAQQKEGISMHTLFKRGLAALTLSAVFSLPALATNPISSPDTMILGDSIFALSGDIHENLEADLDENIDTYARSGCQLTGGNILCSRLYSVENQYARADKSGIRTVIFNGGGNDIQLNSCRPSLSACMPLLNDLENRIAALVQKMRNDGIEEIIFLGYYNAVGSAIDLHDINNYSMNYKAAAYPGMGVKFVDVRAAFAGKEAQYIISDGIHPTAAGSRVLADKILQALD
;
A
#
# COMPACT_ATOMS: atom_id res chain seq x y z
N MET A 1 -53.28 34.81 -37.94
CA MET A 1 -52.78 34.30 -39.24
C MET A 1 -51.25 34.36 -39.16
N VAL A 2 -50.44 33.31 -39.20
CA VAL A 2 -50.57 31.91 -39.64
C VAL A 2 -49.80 31.02 -38.64
N HIS A 3 -50.38 29.86 -38.33
CA HIS A 3 -49.81 28.79 -37.52
C HIS A 3 -48.64 28.07 -38.22
N ALA A 4 -47.64 27.64 -37.44
CA ALA A 4 -46.92 26.40 -37.71
C ALA A 4 -46.47 25.74 -36.40
N ALA A 5 -46.85 24.47 -36.25
CA ALA A 5 -46.74 23.62 -35.07
C ALA A 5 -45.37 22.90 -34.97
N PRO A 6 -45.05 22.24 -33.83
CA PRO A 6 -43.71 21.74 -33.51
C PRO A 6 -43.49 20.31 -34.02
N ARG A 7 -42.23 19.95 -34.34
CA ARG A 7 -41.83 18.56 -34.64
C ARG A 7 -41.19 17.89 -33.42
N ARG A 8 -41.68 16.66 -33.19
CA ARG A 8 -41.34 15.73 -32.11
C ARG A 8 -39.93 15.15 -32.22
N ALA A 9 -39.42 14.76 -31.05
CA ALA A 9 -38.28 13.89 -30.79
C ALA A 9 -38.36 12.50 -31.45
N ARG A 10 -37.20 11.86 -31.65
CA ARG A 10 -36.92 10.48 -31.21
C ARG A 10 -35.40 10.17 -31.23
N PRO A 11 -34.95 9.15 -30.48
CA PRO A 11 -33.60 9.02 -29.95
C PRO A 11 -32.72 8.03 -30.76
N PHE A 12 -31.42 8.26 -30.72
CA PHE A 12 -30.36 7.31 -31.06
C PHE A 12 -29.24 7.62 -30.05
N GLY A 13 -28.58 6.71 -29.36
CA GLY A 13 -28.51 5.25 -29.38
C GLY A 13 -27.22 4.92 -28.62
N CYS A 14 -27.30 4.04 -27.63
CA CYS A 14 -26.16 3.62 -26.81
C CYS A 14 -25.02 3.06 -27.66
N LEU A 15 -23.77 3.45 -27.36
CA LEU A 15 -22.57 2.79 -27.87
C LEU A 15 -21.55 2.70 -26.72
N PHE A 16 -21.55 1.57 -26.03
CA PHE A 16 -20.46 1.12 -25.16
C PHE A 16 -20.32 -0.41 -25.27
N ASN A 17 -19.08 -0.85 -25.55
CA ASN A 17 -18.45 -2.18 -25.39
C ASN A 17 -18.77 -3.35 -26.35
N PRO A 18 -17.87 -4.36 -26.48
CA PRO A 18 -16.50 -4.38 -27.05
C PRO A 18 -16.40 -5.52 -28.12
N PRO A 19 -15.18 -6.03 -28.48
CA PRO A 19 -15.12 -7.50 -28.53
C PRO A 19 -13.87 -8.13 -27.93
N LEU A 20 -14.13 -9.22 -27.19
CA LEU A 20 -13.24 -10.36 -27.03
C LEU A 20 -12.72 -10.84 -28.39
N CYS A 21 -11.43 -11.18 -28.46
CA CYS A 21 -10.93 -12.10 -29.49
C CYS A 21 -10.12 -13.21 -28.82
N LEU A 22 -10.81 -14.33 -28.61
CA LEU A 22 -10.24 -15.65 -28.39
C LEU A 22 -9.92 -16.23 -29.77
N ARG A 23 -8.67 -16.57 -30.07
CA ARG A 23 -8.34 -17.56 -31.12
C ARG A 23 -7.02 -18.26 -30.85
N CYS A 24 -7.13 -19.59 -30.86
CA CYS A 24 -6.09 -20.60 -30.77
C CYS A 24 -4.99 -20.43 -31.83
N ALA A 25 -3.75 -20.71 -31.44
CA ALA A 25 -2.72 -21.23 -32.34
C ALA A 25 -2.03 -22.42 -31.66
N THR A 26 -2.02 -23.53 -32.38
CA THR A 26 -1.53 -24.85 -32.03
C THR A 26 -0.08 -25.08 -32.50
N HIS A 27 0.62 -26.00 -31.81
CA HIS A 27 1.86 -26.73 -32.19
C HIS A 27 3.17 -25.92 -32.06
N ASN A 28 4.29 -26.44 -31.53
CA ASN A 28 4.77 -27.81 -31.46
C ASN A 28 5.69 -28.03 -30.24
N ALA A 29 5.52 -29.16 -29.57
CA ALA A 29 6.38 -29.65 -28.49
C ALA A 29 7.58 -30.43 -29.06
N LYS A 30 8.76 -30.28 -28.44
CA LYS A 30 9.87 -31.24 -28.51
C LYS A 30 10.36 -31.49 -27.09
N MET A 31 10.10 -32.70 -26.61
CA MET A 31 10.58 -33.24 -25.33
C MET A 31 11.88 -34.03 -25.52
N SER A 32 12.64 -34.09 -24.41
CA SER A 32 13.47 -35.21 -23.90
C SER A 32 14.99 -34.99 -23.88
N PRO A 33 15.76 -35.66 -22.99
CA PRO A 33 15.38 -36.44 -21.79
C PRO A 33 16.16 -36.13 -20.49
N PHE A 34 15.57 -36.62 -19.39
CA PHE A 34 16.15 -37.17 -18.15
C PHE A 34 17.68 -37.37 -18.05
N VAL A 35 18.27 -36.96 -16.91
CA VAL A 35 19.34 -37.70 -16.22
C VAL A 35 19.16 -37.60 -14.69
N SER A 36 19.45 -38.72 -14.05
CA SER A 36 19.13 -39.21 -12.73
C SER A 36 20.03 -38.72 -11.58
N ILE A 37 19.48 -38.86 -10.37
CA ILE A 37 20.10 -38.80 -9.04
C ILE A 37 21.16 -39.91 -8.86
N PRO A 38 22.13 -39.74 -7.95
CA PRO A 38 22.30 -40.78 -6.93
C PRO A 38 22.33 -40.25 -5.48
N ASP A 39 21.64 -41.01 -4.63
CA ASP A 39 21.77 -41.07 -3.17
C ASP A 39 23.19 -41.46 -2.76
N SER A 40 23.63 -41.04 -1.58
CA SER A 40 24.04 -41.95 -0.48
C SER A 40 24.64 -41.22 0.72
N ALA A 41 23.98 -41.46 1.88
CA ALA A 41 24.53 -41.91 3.16
C ALA A 41 25.55 -41.06 3.95
N LEU A 42 25.21 -40.83 5.23
CA LEU A 42 25.96 -41.19 6.46
C LEU A 42 25.22 -40.55 7.66
N LEU A 43 24.33 -41.24 8.39
CA LEU A 43 24.60 -42.13 9.55
C LEU A 43 25.64 -41.56 10.53
N GLY A 44 25.12 -41.04 11.65
CA GLY A 44 25.85 -40.74 12.88
C GLY A 44 24.98 -41.07 14.09
N ASP A 45 25.32 -42.16 14.76
CA ASP A 45 24.71 -42.74 15.96
C ASP A 45 25.10 -42.00 17.27
N ARG A 46 24.12 -41.80 18.16
CA ARG A 46 24.14 -41.93 19.65
C ARG A 46 25.00 -40.99 20.54
N PRO A 47 24.81 -40.95 21.88
CA PRO A 47 23.76 -41.58 22.72
C PRO A 47 23.05 -40.63 23.72
N ALA A 48 22.00 -41.19 24.32
CA ALA A 48 21.33 -40.75 25.54
C ALA A 48 22.23 -40.73 26.79
N GLN A 49 21.94 -39.80 27.70
CA GLN A 49 22.37 -39.75 29.11
C GLN A 49 21.09 -39.45 29.92
N GLN A 50 20.47 -40.46 30.53
CA GLN A 50 20.69 -40.99 31.88
C GLN A 50 19.98 -40.19 32.98
N LYS A 51 19.00 -40.89 33.58
CA LYS A 51 18.23 -40.56 34.78
C LYS A 51 19.11 -40.65 36.03
N GLU A 52 18.98 -39.67 36.91
CA GLU A 52 19.10 -39.79 38.38
C GLU A 52 18.03 -38.84 38.98
N GLY A 53 17.23 -39.13 40.01
CA GLY A 53 17.26 -40.25 40.94
C GLY A 53 17.60 -39.80 42.38
N ILE A 54 16.82 -38.91 43.01
CA ILE A 54 16.88 -38.65 44.47
C ILE A 54 15.42 -38.49 44.96
N SER A 55 14.78 -39.54 45.47
CA SER A 55 14.86 -40.17 46.80
C SER A 55 14.28 -39.33 47.94
N MET A 56 13.26 -39.92 48.56
CA MET A 56 12.28 -39.36 49.50
C MET A 56 12.54 -39.94 50.88
N HIS A 57 13.08 -39.15 51.82
CA HIS A 57 12.99 -39.37 53.27
C HIS A 57 13.22 -37.98 53.91
N THR A 58 12.30 -37.37 54.66
CA THR A 58 12.01 -37.77 56.04
C THR A 58 10.78 -37.00 56.53
N LEU A 59 9.80 -37.73 57.06
CA LEU A 59 8.69 -37.22 57.87
C LEU A 59 9.23 -36.80 59.26
N PHE A 60 8.97 -35.56 59.67
CA PHE A 60 8.82 -35.22 61.08
C PHE A 60 7.55 -34.42 61.31
N LYS A 61 6.80 -34.88 62.32
CA LYS A 61 5.46 -34.46 62.72
C LYS A 61 5.51 -33.29 63.71
N ARG A 62 4.45 -32.47 63.66
CA ARG A 62 3.81 -31.64 64.71
C ARG A 62 4.19 -30.16 64.82
N GLY A 63 3.16 -29.32 64.78
CA GLY A 63 3.16 -27.97 65.33
C GLY A 63 2.10 -27.06 64.69
N LEU A 64 0.91 -27.00 65.28
CA LEU A 64 -0.19 -26.13 64.89
C LEU A 64 0.13 -24.67 65.25
N ALA A 65 0.13 -23.75 64.28
CA ALA A 65 -0.10 -22.32 64.51
C ALA A 65 -0.55 -21.67 63.19
N ALA A 66 -1.84 -21.38 63.08
CA ALA A 66 -2.38 -20.48 62.08
C ALA A 66 -1.94 -19.05 62.43
N LEU A 67 -1.32 -18.35 61.49
CA LEU A 67 -1.43 -16.90 61.39
C LEU A 67 -1.53 -16.54 59.91
N THR A 68 -2.75 -16.25 59.50
CA THR A 68 -3.13 -15.65 58.24
C THR A 68 -2.45 -14.29 58.08
N LEU A 69 -1.60 -14.14 57.07
CA LEU A 69 -1.27 -12.84 56.52
C LEU A 69 -1.33 -12.92 54.99
N SER A 70 -2.55 -12.96 54.46
CA SER A 70 -2.82 -12.69 53.06
C SER A 70 -2.58 -11.20 52.82
N ALA A 71 -1.32 -10.82 52.59
CA ALA A 71 -1.01 -9.54 51.98
C ALA A 71 -1.49 -9.61 50.52
N VAL A 72 -2.73 -9.17 50.29
CA VAL A 72 -3.23 -8.90 48.95
C VAL A 72 -2.45 -7.69 48.45
N PHE A 73 -1.34 -7.95 47.75
CA PHE A 73 -0.71 -6.94 46.93
C PHE A 73 -1.67 -6.63 45.79
N SER A 74 -2.47 -5.58 45.94
CA SER A 74 -3.15 -4.91 44.85
C SER A 74 -2.08 -4.23 43.99
N LEU A 75 -1.36 -5.01 43.18
CA LEU A 75 -0.69 -4.47 42.02
C LEU A 75 -1.78 -3.84 41.14
N PRO A 76 -1.67 -2.56 40.75
CA PRO A 76 -2.47 -2.10 39.64
C PRO A 76 -2.02 -2.97 38.46
N ALA A 77 -2.90 -3.84 37.99
CA ALA A 77 -2.74 -4.44 36.68
C ALA A 77 -2.68 -3.26 35.72
N LEU A 78 -1.47 -2.91 35.27
CA LEU A 78 -1.29 -2.14 34.07
C LEU A 78 -1.93 -3.01 32.99
N ALA A 79 -3.19 -2.70 32.68
CA ALA A 79 -3.83 -3.21 31.48
C ALA A 79 -3.00 -2.66 30.32
N THR A 80 -1.99 -3.42 29.90
CA THR A 80 -1.46 -3.27 28.56
C THR A 80 -2.61 -3.67 27.66
N ASN A 81 -3.27 -2.68 27.06
CA ASN A 81 -4.19 -2.95 25.96
C ASN A 81 -3.43 -3.86 24.99
N PRO A 82 -3.99 -5.00 24.59
CA PRO A 82 -3.36 -5.81 23.56
C PRO A 82 -3.14 -4.88 22.36
N ILE A 83 -1.89 -4.75 21.94
CA ILE A 83 -1.57 -4.05 20.69
C ILE A 83 -2.36 -4.79 19.62
N SER A 84 -3.38 -4.15 19.03
CA SER A 84 -4.10 -4.76 17.93
C SER A 84 -3.11 -4.96 16.79
N SER A 85 -3.21 -6.10 16.11
CA SER A 85 -2.52 -6.23 14.83
C SER A 85 -3.00 -5.09 13.94
N PRO A 86 -2.11 -4.41 13.20
CA PRO A 86 -2.53 -3.40 12.23
C PRO A 86 -3.53 -4.00 11.26
N ASP A 87 -4.64 -3.30 11.01
CA ASP A 87 -5.61 -3.65 9.95
C ASP A 87 -5.29 -2.90 8.63
N THR A 88 -4.44 -1.88 8.73
CA THR A 88 -4.09 -0.98 7.64
C THR A 88 -2.60 -1.00 7.38
N MET A 89 -2.21 -1.01 6.10
CA MET A 89 -0.84 -0.73 5.68
C MET A 89 -0.73 0.44 4.72
N ILE A 90 0.38 1.19 4.83
CA ILE A 90 0.79 2.26 3.92
C ILE A 90 1.98 1.80 3.07
N LEU A 91 1.88 2.01 1.76
CA LEU A 91 2.98 1.82 0.81
C LEU A 91 3.19 3.11 0.03
N GLY A 92 4.39 3.32 -0.49
CA GLY A 92 4.59 4.45 -1.39
C GLY A 92 5.98 5.06 -1.36
N ASP A 93 5.97 6.36 -1.63
CA ASP A 93 7.17 7.15 -1.79
C ASP A 93 7.36 8.22 -0.69
N SER A 94 8.12 9.26 -1.00
CA SER A 94 8.49 10.32 -0.06
C SER A 94 7.31 11.19 0.38
N ILE A 95 6.16 11.17 -0.30
CA ILE A 95 4.98 11.88 0.18
C ILE A 95 4.51 11.30 1.52
N PHE A 96 4.57 9.98 1.69
CA PHE A 96 4.31 9.32 2.98
C PHE A 96 5.56 9.30 3.86
N ALA A 97 6.72 8.98 3.28
CA ALA A 97 7.88 8.56 4.06
C ALA A 97 8.83 9.68 4.52
N LEU A 98 8.81 10.87 3.89
CA LEU A 98 9.84 11.86 4.16
C LEU A 98 9.71 12.50 5.54
N SER A 99 8.52 13.00 5.89
CA SER A 99 8.27 13.50 7.24
C SER A 99 7.63 12.46 8.16
N GLY A 100 6.87 11.51 7.61
CA GLY A 100 6.06 10.58 8.39
C GLY A 100 4.73 11.16 8.89
N ASP A 101 4.53 12.48 8.78
CA ASP A 101 3.37 13.16 9.39
C ASP A 101 2.01 12.61 8.91
N ILE A 102 1.89 12.16 7.64
CA ILE A 102 0.61 11.59 7.16
C ILE A 102 0.29 10.31 7.94
N HIS A 103 1.29 9.46 8.14
CA HIS A 103 1.15 8.22 8.91
C HIS A 103 0.83 8.53 10.37
N GLU A 104 1.59 9.43 11.01
CA GLU A 104 1.35 9.82 12.40
C GLU A 104 -0.04 10.44 12.62
N ASN A 105 -0.51 11.29 11.69
CA ASN A 105 -1.86 11.86 11.77
C ASN A 105 -2.95 10.78 11.63
N LEU A 106 -2.76 9.80 10.74
CA LEU A 106 -3.73 8.72 10.55
C LEU A 106 -3.80 7.80 11.77
N GLU A 107 -2.67 7.42 12.36
CA GLU A 107 -2.66 6.63 13.61
C GLU A 107 -3.35 7.38 14.74
N ALA A 108 -3.07 8.68 14.88
CA ALA A 108 -3.68 9.51 15.91
C ALA A 108 -5.20 9.69 15.72
N ASP A 109 -5.66 9.87 14.48
CA ASP A 109 -7.08 10.10 14.18
C ASP A 109 -7.91 8.78 14.21
N LEU A 110 -7.29 7.63 13.93
CA LEU A 110 -7.94 6.30 13.99
C LEU A 110 -7.83 5.61 15.35
N ASP A 111 -6.90 6.04 16.21
CA ASP A 111 -6.53 5.34 17.46
C ASP A 111 -6.06 3.89 17.20
N GLU A 112 -5.32 3.70 16.10
CA GLU A 112 -4.83 2.40 15.63
C GLU A 112 -3.38 2.48 15.16
N ASN A 113 -2.65 1.36 15.28
CA ASN A 113 -1.34 1.23 14.64
C ASN A 113 -1.51 0.92 13.14
N ILE A 114 -0.71 1.59 12.31
CA ILE A 114 -0.67 1.39 10.87
C ILE A 114 0.72 0.91 10.46
N ASP A 115 0.79 -0.22 9.77
CA ASP A 115 2.06 -0.69 9.22
C ASP A 115 2.47 0.18 8.03
N THR A 116 3.71 0.66 8.00
CA THR A 116 4.21 1.43 6.85
C THR A 116 5.46 0.82 6.24
N TYR A 117 5.45 0.69 4.92
CA TYR A 117 6.59 0.27 4.10
C TYR A 117 7.01 1.34 3.10
N ALA A 118 6.36 2.51 3.13
CA ALA A 118 6.69 3.63 2.26
C ALA A 118 8.14 4.06 2.43
N ARG A 119 8.78 4.45 1.32
CA ARG A 119 10.19 4.86 1.32
C ARG A 119 10.45 5.99 0.35
N SER A 120 11.20 6.97 0.83
CA SER A 120 11.55 8.16 0.04
C SER A 120 12.27 7.81 -1.26
N GLY A 121 11.89 8.49 -2.34
CA GLY A 121 12.48 8.32 -3.67
C GLY A 121 12.07 7.04 -4.41
N CYS A 122 11.21 6.20 -3.83
CA CYS A 122 10.80 4.97 -4.50
C CYS A 122 9.87 5.23 -5.69
N GLN A 123 10.14 4.48 -6.75
CA GLN A 123 9.30 4.38 -7.93
C GLN A 123 8.25 3.28 -7.74
N LEU A 124 7.18 3.31 -8.53
CA LEU A 124 6.19 2.24 -8.59
C LEU A 124 6.89 0.90 -8.91
N THR A 125 7.70 0.92 -9.97
CA THR A 125 8.56 -0.19 -10.38
C THR A 125 9.99 0.28 -10.55
N GLY A 126 10.94 -0.65 -10.50
CA GLY A 126 12.35 -0.31 -10.73
C GLY A 126 12.98 0.42 -9.55
N GLY A 127 14.16 0.97 -9.77
CA GLY A 127 14.94 1.65 -8.75
C GLY A 127 15.80 2.73 -9.35
N ASN A 128 16.23 3.64 -8.49
CA ASN A 128 17.06 4.78 -8.81
C ASN A 128 18.11 4.97 -7.70
N ILE A 129 18.84 6.09 -7.77
CA ILE A 129 19.90 6.41 -6.80
C ILE A 129 19.39 6.62 -5.38
N LEU A 130 18.13 7.03 -5.21
CA LEU A 130 17.49 7.30 -3.91
C LEU A 130 16.82 6.04 -3.33
N CYS A 131 16.29 5.17 -4.19
CA CYS A 131 15.59 3.96 -3.78
C CYS A 131 15.92 2.77 -4.68
N SER A 132 16.46 1.70 -4.08
CA SER A 132 16.73 0.44 -4.78
C SER A 132 15.45 -0.20 -5.29
N ARG A 133 15.56 -0.93 -6.42
CA ARG A 133 14.45 -1.70 -6.99
C ARG A 133 13.82 -2.67 -5.99
N LEU A 134 14.59 -3.16 -5.02
CA LEU A 134 14.10 -4.03 -3.95
C LEU A 134 13.04 -3.38 -3.06
N TYR A 135 12.93 -2.05 -3.10
CA TYR A 135 11.99 -1.25 -2.33
C TYR A 135 11.03 -0.44 -3.21
N SER A 136 10.92 -0.76 -4.50
CA SER A 136 9.84 -0.21 -5.34
C SER A 136 8.48 -0.48 -4.69
N VAL A 137 7.46 0.33 -4.97
CA VAL A 137 6.14 0.17 -4.33
C VAL A 137 5.57 -1.25 -4.55
N GLU A 138 5.74 -1.81 -5.76
CA GLU A 138 5.39 -3.21 -6.05
C GLU A 138 6.10 -4.20 -5.08
N ASN A 139 7.38 -3.96 -4.78
CA ASN A 139 8.19 -4.81 -3.90
C ASN A 139 7.98 -4.53 -2.42
N GLN A 140 7.58 -3.32 -2.02
CA GLN A 140 7.11 -3.02 -0.67
C GLN A 140 5.91 -3.92 -0.37
N TYR A 141 4.90 -3.93 -1.24
CA TYR A 141 3.75 -4.81 -1.09
C TYR A 141 4.15 -6.30 -1.12
N ALA A 142 4.97 -6.72 -2.09
CA ALA A 142 5.36 -8.12 -2.22
C ALA A 142 6.05 -8.67 -0.96
N ARG A 143 6.82 -7.84 -0.25
CA ARG A 143 7.63 -8.21 0.91
C ARG A 143 6.96 -7.96 2.26
N ALA A 144 5.93 -7.11 2.30
CA ALA A 144 5.19 -6.82 3.52
C ALA A 144 4.55 -8.09 4.12
N ASP A 145 4.52 -8.18 5.44
CA ASP A 145 3.58 -9.08 6.11
C ASP A 145 2.16 -8.54 5.87
N LYS A 146 1.23 -9.45 5.57
CA LYS A 146 -0.16 -9.14 5.25
C LYS A 146 -1.12 -9.77 6.26
N SER A 147 -0.59 -10.43 7.29
CA SER A 147 -1.40 -11.04 8.34
C SER A 147 -2.24 -9.98 9.03
N GLY A 148 -3.56 -10.13 8.97
CA GLY A 148 -4.51 -9.21 9.61
C GLY A 148 -4.79 -7.92 8.83
N ILE A 149 -4.12 -7.65 7.71
CA ILE A 149 -4.32 -6.40 6.95
C ILE A 149 -5.53 -6.53 6.02
N ARG A 150 -6.52 -5.64 6.18
CA ARG A 150 -7.69 -5.52 5.27
C ARG A 150 -7.65 -4.27 4.41
N THR A 151 -6.89 -3.26 4.81
CA THR A 151 -6.82 -1.97 4.12
C THR A 151 -5.40 -1.67 3.63
N VAL A 152 -5.27 -1.28 2.36
CA VAL A 152 -4.02 -0.76 1.80
C VAL A 152 -4.23 0.68 1.34
N ILE A 153 -3.44 1.59 1.88
CA ILE A 153 -3.30 2.96 1.40
C ILE A 153 -1.97 3.03 0.63
N PHE A 154 -1.98 3.49 -0.61
CA PHE A 154 -0.73 3.61 -1.36
C PHE A 154 -0.69 4.78 -2.35
N ASN A 155 0.53 5.15 -2.72
CA ASN A 155 0.80 5.97 -3.89
C ASN A 155 1.93 5.36 -4.73
N GLY A 156 2.18 5.91 -5.91
CA GLY A 156 3.32 5.54 -6.74
C GLY A 156 3.30 6.23 -8.11
N GLY A 157 4.45 6.28 -8.78
CA GLY A 157 4.58 6.91 -10.11
C GLY A 157 5.14 8.33 -10.10
N GLY A 158 5.15 9.03 -8.96
CA GLY A 158 5.70 10.38 -8.85
C GLY A 158 7.19 10.43 -9.24
N ASN A 159 8.00 9.58 -8.62
CA ASN A 159 9.43 9.45 -8.97
C ASN A 159 9.66 8.89 -10.37
N ASP A 160 8.78 8.01 -10.86
CA ASP A 160 8.88 7.46 -12.22
C ASP A 160 8.77 8.56 -13.26
N ILE A 161 7.76 9.42 -13.11
CA ILE A 161 7.58 10.57 -13.98
C ILE A 161 8.74 11.54 -13.79
N GLN A 162 9.08 11.87 -12.54
CA GLN A 162 10.07 12.90 -12.22
C GLN A 162 11.49 12.57 -12.73
N LEU A 163 11.92 11.32 -12.64
CA LEU A 163 13.27 10.89 -13.00
C LEU A 163 13.38 10.40 -14.44
N ASN A 164 12.28 10.41 -15.21
CA ASN A 164 12.28 9.98 -16.60
C ASN A 164 12.59 11.12 -17.57
N SER A 165 13.19 10.77 -18.71
CA SER A 165 13.53 11.69 -19.80
C SER A 165 12.32 12.17 -20.62
N CYS A 166 11.10 11.69 -20.36
CA CYS A 166 9.91 12.08 -21.10
C CYS A 166 9.40 13.50 -20.76
N ARG A 167 9.89 14.09 -19.66
CA ARG A 167 9.50 15.42 -19.19
C ARG A 167 10.01 16.54 -20.11
N PRO A 168 9.27 17.66 -20.24
CA PRO A 168 7.92 17.91 -19.72
C PRO A 168 6.78 17.52 -20.68
N SER A 169 7.07 16.77 -21.75
CA SER A 169 6.08 16.51 -22.80
C SER A 169 5.10 15.40 -22.41
N LEU A 170 3.81 15.76 -22.28
CA LEU A 170 2.75 14.77 -22.08
C LEU A 170 2.77 13.68 -23.15
N SER A 171 2.91 14.05 -24.43
CA SER A 171 2.92 13.09 -25.54
C SER A 171 4.11 12.12 -25.45
N ALA A 172 5.29 12.60 -25.06
CA ALA A 172 6.46 11.76 -24.85
C ALA A 172 6.32 10.87 -23.61
N CYS A 173 5.58 11.31 -22.59
CA CYS A 173 5.34 10.54 -21.37
C CYS A 173 4.21 9.51 -21.51
N MET A 174 3.36 9.56 -22.54
CA MET A 174 2.24 8.63 -22.70
C MET A 174 2.63 7.14 -22.59
N PRO A 175 3.74 6.65 -23.18
CA PRO A 175 4.15 5.27 -23.00
C PRO A 175 4.47 4.91 -21.54
N LEU A 176 5.15 5.81 -20.81
CA LEU A 176 5.42 5.63 -19.38
C LEU A 176 4.13 5.62 -18.57
N LEU A 177 3.24 6.59 -18.81
CA LEU A 177 1.97 6.67 -18.10
C LEU A 177 1.14 5.40 -18.30
N ASN A 178 1.03 4.91 -19.54
CA ASN A 178 0.32 3.67 -19.82
C ASN A 178 0.93 2.45 -19.10
N ASP A 179 2.27 2.36 -19.05
CA ASP A 179 2.96 1.29 -18.30
C ASP A 179 2.67 1.38 -16.79
N LEU A 180 2.71 2.59 -16.22
CA LEU A 180 2.38 2.82 -14.81
C LEU A 180 0.94 2.41 -14.48
N GLU A 181 -0.03 2.76 -15.32
CA GLU A 181 -1.43 2.37 -15.08
C GLU A 181 -1.63 0.84 -15.18
N ASN A 182 -0.97 0.17 -16.14
CA ASN A 182 -1.01 -1.29 -16.25
C ASN A 182 -0.42 -1.97 -15.00
N ARG A 183 0.68 -1.42 -14.47
CA ARG A 183 1.34 -1.92 -13.25
C ARG A 183 0.50 -1.70 -12.01
N ILE A 184 -0.12 -0.53 -11.88
CA ILE A 184 -1.03 -0.26 -10.77
C ILE A 184 -2.23 -1.21 -10.84
N ALA A 185 -2.83 -1.41 -12.01
CA ALA A 185 -3.94 -2.37 -12.17
C ALA A 185 -3.52 -3.79 -11.78
N ALA A 186 -2.32 -4.24 -12.16
CA ALA A 186 -1.79 -5.55 -11.77
C ALA A 186 -1.54 -5.64 -10.24
N LEU A 187 -1.01 -4.58 -9.63
CA LEU A 187 -0.77 -4.51 -8.20
C LEU A 187 -2.09 -4.53 -7.40
N VAL A 188 -3.09 -3.77 -7.85
CA VAL A 188 -4.45 -3.75 -7.27
C VAL A 188 -5.08 -5.14 -7.37
N GLN A 189 -5.01 -5.79 -8.54
CA GLN A 189 -5.52 -7.16 -8.69
C GLN A 189 -4.81 -8.13 -7.74
N LYS A 190 -3.50 -7.96 -7.54
CA LYS A 190 -2.76 -8.75 -6.55
C LYS A 190 -3.26 -8.50 -5.13
N MET A 191 -3.47 -7.26 -4.73
CA MET A 191 -4.02 -6.90 -3.41
C MET A 191 -5.38 -7.58 -3.19
N ARG A 192 -6.27 -7.53 -4.18
CA ARG A 192 -7.56 -8.23 -4.14
C ARG A 192 -7.42 -9.74 -3.99
N ASN A 193 -6.50 -10.35 -4.74
CA ASN A 193 -6.26 -11.80 -4.66
C ASN A 193 -5.69 -12.23 -3.30
N ASP A 194 -4.93 -11.36 -2.64
CA ASP A 194 -4.39 -11.61 -1.30
C ASP A 194 -5.42 -11.36 -0.18
N GLY A 195 -6.64 -10.91 -0.52
CA GLY A 195 -7.74 -10.70 0.43
C GLY A 195 -7.90 -9.27 0.94
N ILE A 196 -7.19 -8.30 0.39
CA ILE A 196 -7.36 -6.88 0.76
C ILE A 196 -8.75 -6.40 0.34
N GLU A 197 -9.47 -5.80 1.29
CA GLU A 197 -10.87 -5.39 1.18
C GLU A 197 -11.03 -3.91 0.81
N GLU A 198 -10.14 -3.06 1.30
CA GLU A 198 -10.15 -1.63 1.01
C GLU A 198 -8.81 -1.22 0.40
N ILE A 199 -8.87 -0.51 -0.74
CA ILE A 199 -7.67 -0.09 -1.47
C ILE A 199 -7.83 1.40 -1.80
N ILE A 200 -6.97 2.22 -1.19
CA ILE A 200 -6.99 3.66 -1.34
C ILE A 200 -5.72 4.09 -2.08
N PHE A 201 -5.88 4.82 -3.18
CA PHE A 201 -4.76 5.44 -3.88
C PHE A 201 -4.72 6.94 -3.58
N LEU A 202 -3.66 7.41 -2.93
CA LEU A 202 -3.41 8.84 -2.72
C LEU A 202 -2.84 9.45 -4.01
N GLY A 203 -3.60 10.37 -4.63
CA GLY A 203 -3.15 11.14 -5.78
C GLY A 203 -2.11 12.20 -5.42
N TYR A 204 -1.47 12.77 -6.44
CA TYR A 204 -0.48 13.83 -6.28
C TYR A 204 -1.08 15.20 -6.59
N TYR A 205 -0.76 16.20 -5.76
CA TYR A 205 -0.97 17.60 -6.09
C TYR A 205 0.06 18.07 -7.12
N ASN A 206 -0.18 19.25 -7.68
CA ASN A 206 0.72 19.90 -8.60
C ASN A 206 1.90 20.52 -7.84
N ALA A 207 3.12 20.08 -8.16
CA ALA A 207 4.36 20.57 -7.56
C ALA A 207 4.63 22.06 -7.91
N VAL A 208 5.51 22.74 -7.19
CA VAL A 208 5.88 24.15 -7.45
C VAL A 208 7.34 24.33 -7.85
N GLY A 209 7.70 25.54 -8.28
CA GLY A 209 9.08 25.88 -8.64
C GLY A 209 9.56 25.12 -9.88
N SER A 210 10.78 24.58 -9.84
CA SER A 210 11.39 23.86 -10.97
C SER A 210 10.63 22.58 -11.40
N ALA A 211 9.64 22.14 -10.62
CA ALA A 211 8.80 21.01 -10.93
C ALA A 211 7.50 21.37 -11.68
N ILE A 212 7.19 22.67 -11.85
CA ILE A 212 5.93 23.15 -12.46
C ILE A 212 5.70 22.61 -13.88
N ASP A 213 6.77 22.37 -14.63
CA ASP A 213 6.70 21.86 -16.01
C ASP A 213 6.05 20.48 -16.11
N LEU A 214 5.78 19.81 -14.98
CA LEU A 214 5.05 18.54 -14.93
C LEU A 214 3.53 18.65 -14.83
N HIS A 215 2.97 19.85 -14.68
CA HIS A 215 1.54 20.01 -14.37
C HIS A 215 0.64 19.32 -15.39
N ASP A 216 0.93 19.41 -16.68
CA ASP A 216 0.12 18.77 -17.71
C ASP A 216 0.14 17.24 -17.61
N ILE A 217 1.32 16.66 -17.33
CA ILE A 217 1.49 15.22 -17.12
C ILE A 217 0.75 14.78 -15.86
N ASN A 218 0.91 15.51 -14.75
CA ASN A 218 0.25 15.19 -13.50
C ASN A 218 -1.27 15.33 -13.62
N ASN A 219 -1.76 16.41 -14.21
CA ASN A 219 -3.18 16.65 -14.41
C ASN A 219 -3.81 15.58 -15.31
N TYR A 220 -3.13 15.17 -16.38
CA TYR A 220 -3.59 14.06 -17.21
C TYR A 220 -3.68 12.77 -16.42
N SER A 221 -2.62 12.39 -15.70
CA SER A 221 -2.59 11.16 -14.89
C SER A 221 -3.67 11.17 -13.82
N MET A 222 -3.80 12.24 -13.03
CA MET A 222 -4.80 12.33 -11.97
C MET A 222 -6.24 12.30 -12.53
N ASN A 223 -6.49 12.95 -13.67
CA ASN A 223 -7.80 12.88 -14.34
C ASN A 223 -8.13 11.45 -14.80
N TYR A 224 -7.14 10.73 -15.36
CA TYR A 224 -7.31 9.33 -15.73
C TYR A 224 -7.62 8.48 -14.50
N LYS A 225 -6.85 8.62 -13.41
CA LYS A 225 -7.06 7.85 -12.17
C LYS A 225 -8.43 8.11 -11.58
N ALA A 226 -8.86 9.37 -11.49
CA ALA A 226 -10.19 9.74 -11.00
C ALA A 226 -11.31 9.05 -11.79
N ALA A 227 -11.15 8.90 -13.11
CA ALA A 227 -12.15 8.25 -13.96
C ALA A 227 -12.08 6.71 -13.90
N ALA A 228 -10.88 6.13 -13.79
CA ALA A 228 -10.66 4.68 -13.97
C ALA A 228 -10.64 3.89 -12.65
N TYR A 229 -10.10 4.45 -11.57
CA TYR A 229 -9.78 3.72 -10.35
C TYR A 229 -11.02 3.21 -9.59
N PRO A 230 -12.12 3.99 -9.49
CA PRO A 230 -13.36 3.46 -8.93
C PRO A 230 -13.87 2.20 -9.65
N GLY A 231 -13.67 2.11 -10.98
CA GLY A 231 -14.03 0.93 -11.77
C GLY A 231 -13.20 -0.31 -11.46
N MET A 232 -12.02 -0.16 -10.84
CA MET A 232 -11.17 -1.23 -10.32
C MET A 232 -11.42 -1.52 -8.83
N GLY A 233 -12.43 -0.86 -8.23
CA GLY A 233 -12.68 -0.92 -6.79
C GLY A 233 -11.58 -0.22 -5.98
N VAL A 234 -10.91 0.79 -6.51
CA VAL A 234 -9.93 1.60 -5.79
C VAL A 234 -10.53 2.95 -5.47
N LYS A 235 -10.49 3.36 -4.19
CA LYS A 235 -10.85 4.72 -3.79
C LYS A 235 -9.69 5.66 -4.15
N PHE A 236 -9.90 6.52 -5.15
CA PHE A 236 -8.91 7.50 -5.55
C PHE A 236 -9.10 8.80 -4.76
N VAL A 237 -8.06 9.25 -4.08
CA VAL A 237 -8.04 10.50 -3.32
C VAL A 237 -7.38 11.59 -4.16
N ASP A 238 -8.18 12.41 -4.83
CA ASP A 238 -7.68 13.59 -5.56
C ASP A 238 -7.44 14.76 -4.61
N VAL A 239 -6.19 15.18 -4.50
CA VAL A 239 -5.76 16.22 -3.56
C VAL A 239 -5.46 17.56 -4.23
N ARG A 240 -5.53 17.64 -5.57
CA ARG A 240 -5.15 18.85 -6.32
C ARG A 240 -5.98 20.06 -5.91
N ALA A 241 -7.30 19.89 -5.76
CA ALA A 241 -8.20 20.96 -5.35
C ALA A 241 -7.92 21.45 -3.92
N ALA A 242 -7.43 20.59 -3.03
CA ALA A 242 -7.10 20.96 -1.66
C ALA A 242 -5.81 21.79 -1.58
N PHE A 243 -4.88 21.57 -2.51
CA PHE A 243 -3.59 22.26 -2.57
C PHE A 243 -3.60 23.53 -3.42
N ALA A 244 -4.51 23.62 -4.40
CA ALA A 244 -4.60 24.75 -5.32
C ALA A 244 -4.73 26.09 -4.58
N GLY A 245 -3.78 27.00 -4.82
CA GLY A 245 -3.73 28.33 -4.19
C GLY A 245 -3.22 28.33 -2.74
N LYS A 246 -2.80 27.18 -2.21
CA LYS A 246 -2.25 27.01 -0.84
C LYS A 246 -0.86 26.38 -0.85
N GLU A 247 -0.21 26.35 -2.01
CA GLU A 247 1.04 25.63 -2.21
C GLU A 247 2.14 26.14 -1.27
N ALA A 248 2.25 27.45 -1.07
CA ALA A 248 3.22 28.03 -0.13
C ALA A 248 3.00 27.63 1.34
N GLN A 249 1.78 27.23 1.71
CA GLN A 249 1.45 26.74 3.04
C GLN A 249 1.65 25.23 3.15
N TYR A 250 1.38 24.49 2.08
CA TYR A 250 1.26 23.03 2.12
C TYR A 250 2.44 22.28 1.50
N ILE A 251 3.34 22.96 0.78
CA ILE A 251 4.51 22.36 0.13
C ILE A 251 5.77 23.04 0.66
N ILE A 252 6.77 22.25 1.06
CA ILE A 252 8.05 22.78 1.54
C ILE A 252 8.86 23.39 0.39
N SER A 253 9.99 24.01 0.72
CA SER A 253 10.80 24.79 -0.22
C SER A 253 11.38 24.01 -1.40
N ASP A 254 11.39 22.67 -1.36
CA ASP A 254 11.81 21.86 -2.50
C ASP A 254 10.74 21.77 -3.61
N GLY A 255 9.53 22.28 -3.32
CA GLY A 255 8.43 22.35 -4.24
C GLY A 255 7.71 21.04 -4.50
N ILE A 256 8.04 19.96 -3.77
CA ILE A 256 7.48 18.62 -3.97
C ILE A 256 6.83 18.10 -2.69
N HIS A 257 7.49 18.17 -1.55
CA HIS A 257 7.05 17.46 -0.35
C HIS A 257 6.12 18.30 0.53
N PRO A 258 5.18 17.67 1.25
CA PRO A 258 4.23 18.41 2.05
C PRO A 258 4.89 19.02 3.30
N THR A 259 4.39 20.17 3.74
CA THR A 259 4.61 20.67 5.12
C THR A 259 3.76 19.84 6.09
N ALA A 260 3.96 19.99 7.40
CA ALA A 260 3.06 19.38 8.40
C ALA A 260 1.57 19.75 8.16
N ALA A 261 1.29 20.99 7.76
CA ALA A 261 -0.07 21.42 7.42
C ALA A 261 -0.59 20.76 6.13
N GLY A 262 0.26 20.60 5.12
CA GLY A 262 -0.06 19.83 3.91
C GLY A 262 -0.33 18.35 4.23
N SER A 263 0.52 17.74 5.04
CA SER A 263 0.39 16.35 5.49
C SER A 263 -0.90 16.11 6.25
N ARG A 264 -1.30 17.04 7.14
CA ARG A 264 -2.60 16.97 7.82
C ARG A 264 -3.76 16.97 6.82
N VAL A 265 -3.72 17.84 5.80
CA VAL A 265 -4.75 17.86 4.74
C VAL A 265 -4.80 16.56 3.95
N LEU A 266 -3.66 15.93 3.67
CA LEU A 266 -3.59 14.65 3.00
C LEU A 266 -4.18 13.53 3.88
N ALA A 267 -3.84 13.50 5.17
CA ALA A 267 -4.42 12.55 6.13
C ALA A 267 -5.94 12.71 6.25
N ASP A 268 -6.45 13.94 6.40
CA ASP A 268 -7.90 14.22 6.44
C ASP A 268 -8.63 13.70 5.18
N LYS A 269 -7.96 13.80 4.02
CA LYS A 269 -8.53 13.34 2.74
C LYS A 269 -8.52 11.82 2.61
N ILE A 270 -7.53 11.15 3.18
CA ILE A 270 -7.49 9.68 3.27
C ILE A 270 -8.57 9.19 4.25
N LEU A 271 -8.72 9.82 5.42
CA LEU A 271 -9.76 9.49 6.40
C LEU A 271 -11.16 9.63 5.80
N GLN A 272 -11.40 10.70 5.03
CA GLN A 272 -12.66 10.87 4.28
C GLN A 272 -12.96 9.73 3.30
N ALA A 273 -11.94 8.98 2.87
CA ALA A 273 -12.09 7.84 1.99
C ALA A 273 -12.16 6.49 2.73
N LEU A 274 -11.84 6.43 4.03
CA LEU A 274 -11.77 5.16 4.76
C LEU A 274 -13.16 4.58 5.13
N ASP A 275 -14.23 5.38 5.15
CA ASP A 275 -15.62 5.02 5.52
C ASP A 275 -15.77 4.18 6.82
#